data_AF-A0A537AKR2-F1
#
_entry.id   AF-A0A537AKR2-F1
#
_cell.length_a   1.000
_cell.length_b   1.000
_cell.length_c   1.000
_cell.angle_alpha   90.00
_cell.angle_beta   90.00
_cell.angle_gamma   90.00
#
_symmetry.space_group_name_H-M   'P 1'
#
loop_
_entity.id
_entity.type
_entity.pdbx_description
1 polymer ?
#
loop_
_entity_poly.entity_id
_entity_poly.type
_entity_poly.pdbx_seq_one_letter_code
_entity_poly.pdbx_strand_id
1 'polypeptide(L)'
;MLFSMAPRPDNIVLTRAAAQALRAEFIGWQCRLRQLAARQDGGRPSTGMRPRVMSPAGDEFAAAVVVLITETDPENSTQQFKYQYLQTQDPNERYDKVLEFLQGPYFQEPARFCDVLTALFAQGSELAARLLGHGRCVLEFEQYRQGYRIPCDVTRLPPAHPRHQATYWHNRLFNEQLPPGVEVLAFAPDWAHAAGFRDE
;
A
#
# COMPACT_ATOMS: atom_id res chain seq x y z
N MET A 1 -3.37 28.40 -4.31
CA MET A 1 -1.92 28.68 -4.42
C MET A 1 -1.36 27.62 -5.35
N LEU A 2 -0.80 28.02 -6.49
CA LEU A 2 -0.25 27.12 -7.50
C LEU A 2 1.13 26.67 -7.03
N PHE A 3 1.25 25.41 -6.60
CA PHE A 3 2.56 24.79 -6.37
C PHE A 3 3.25 24.60 -7.71
N SER A 4 4.31 25.37 -7.94
CA SER A 4 5.23 25.15 -9.05
C SER A 4 6.11 23.94 -8.71
N MET A 5 5.67 22.73 -9.04
CA MET A 5 6.55 21.57 -9.10
C MET A 5 7.53 21.80 -10.25
N ALA A 6 8.79 22.11 -9.93
CA ALA A 6 9.86 22.04 -10.91
C ALA A 6 9.81 20.67 -11.61
N PRO A 7 9.96 20.59 -12.95
CA PRO A 7 10.04 19.32 -13.63
C PRO A 7 11.27 18.57 -13.12
N ARG A 8 11.05 17.56 -12.27
CA ARG A 8 12.12 16.74 -11.73
C ARG A 8 12.63 15.85 -12.86
N PRO A 9 13.95 15.66 -13.03
CA PRO A 9 14.46 14.96 -14.20
C PRO A 9 14.03 13.50 -14.13
N ASP A 10 13.17 13.07 -15.04
CA ASP A 10 12.73 11.67 -15.21
C ASP A 10 13.89 10.72 -15.59
N ASN A 11 15.15 11.20 -15.62
CA ASN A 11 16.33 10.49 -16.12
C ASN A 11 17.37 10.13 -15.04
N ILE A 12 17.08 10.30 -13.75
CA ILE A 12 18.02 9.91 -12.68
C ILE A 12 17.81 8.43 -12.36
N VAL A 13 18.85 7.63 -12.61
CA VAL A 13 18.90 6.21 -12.21
C VAL A 13 19.77 6.08 -10.97
N LEU A 14 19.18 5.59 -9.88
CA LEU A 14 19.87 5.35 -8.63
C LEU A 14 20.85 4.18 -8.76
N THR A 15 21.98 4.30 -8.07
CA THR A 15 22.85 3.12 -7.84
C THR A 15 22.09 2.09 -7.02
N ARG A 16 22.48 0.81 -7.12
CA ARG A 16 21.87 -0.28 -6.35
C ARG A 16 21.83 0.03 -4.84
N ALA A 17 22.91 0.58 -4.29
CA ALA A 17 22.99 0.92 -2.88
C ALA A 17 22.01 2.05 -2.50
N ALA A 18 21.92 3.10 -3.34
CA ALA A 18 20.97 4.19 -3.12
C ALA A 18 19.51 3.73 -3.25
N ALA A 19 19.20 2.89 -4.24
CA ALA A 19 17.87 2.29 -4.41
C ALA A 19 17.47 1.44 -3.20
N GLN A 20 18.39 0.64 -2.65
CA GLN A 20 18.17 -0.16 -1.44
C GLN A 20 17.94 0.72 -0.20
N ALA A 21 18.69 1.81 -0.05
CA ALA A 21 18.51 2.76 1.04
C ALA A 21 17.13 3.44 0.97
N LEU A 22 16.74 3.93 -0.22
CA LEU A 22 15.44 4.56 -0.44
C LEU A 22 14.27 3.60 -0.15
N ARG A 23 14.39 2.35 -0.62
CA ARG A 23 13.44 1.27 -0.32
C ARG A 23 13.29 1.06 1.19
N ALA A 24 14.40 0.92 1.92
CA ALA A 24 14.37 0.69 3.36
C ALA A 24 13.76 1.88 4.11
N GLU A 25 14.09 3.11 3.70
CA GLU A 25 13.50 4.34 4.25
C GLU A 25 11.98 4.38 4.01
N PHE A 26 11.53 4.10 2.79
CA PHE A 26 10.12 4.07 2.43
C PHE A 26 9.34 3.05 3.25
N ILE A 27 9.84 1.82 3.40
CA ILE A 27 9.16 0.78 4.18
C ILE A 27 9.12 1.16 5.67
N GLY A 28 10.21 1.70 6.22
CA GLY A 28 10.20 2.25 7.58
C GLY A 28 9.17 3.35 7.78
N TRP A 29 9.06 4.26 6.81
CA TRP A 29 8.06 5.32 6.81
C TRP A 29 6.63 4.77 6.73
N GLN A 30 6.36 3.82 5.84
CA GLN A 30 5.06 3.15 5.69
C GLN A 30 4.63 2.38 6.96
N CYS A 31 5.57 1.71 7.63
CA CYS A 31 5.33 1.05 8.92
C CYS A 31 4.98 2.07 10.01
N ARG A 32 5.74 3.16 10.10
CA ARG A 32 5.49 4.23 11.09
C ARG A 32 4.12 4.88 10.90
N LEU A 33 3.74 5.20 9.66
CA LEU A 33 2.42 5.75 9.37
C LEU A 33 1.30 4.80 9.80
N ARG A 34 1.44 3.49 9.51
CA ARG A 34 0.42 2.48 9.86
C ARG A 34 0.30 2.27 11.36
N GLN A 35 1.42 2.31 12.07
CA GLN A 35 1.41 2.27 13.53
C GLN A 35 0.72 3.51 14.13
N LEU A 36 0.99 4.71 13.60
CA LEU A 36 0.31 5.93 14.04
C LEU A 36 -1.20 5.86 13.76
N ALA A 37 -1.59 5.47 12.55
CA ALA A 37 -3.00 5.33 12.20
C ALA A 37 -3.72 4.32 13.10
N ALA A 38 -3.11 3.15 13.38
CA ALA A 38 -3.68 2.16 14.29
C ALA A 38 -3.83 2.72 15.72
N ARG A 39 -2.86 3.49 16.21
CA ARG A 39 -2.86 4.01 17.60
C ARG A 39 -3.72 5.25 17.80
N GLN A 40 -3.89 6.08 16.78
CA GLN A 40 -4.44 7.44 16.92
C GLN A 40 -5.69 7.66 16.09
N ASP A 41 -5.81 7.01 14.93
CA ASP A 41 -6.88 7.26 13.95
C ASP A 41 -7.79 6.04 13.76
N GLY A 42 -7.79 5.12 14.72
CA GLY A 42 -8.59 3.90 14.69
C GLY A 42 -8.25 2.97 13.52
N GLY A 43 -7.06 3.06 12.93
CA GLY A 43 -6.66 2.24 11.78
C GLY A 43 -7.08 2.78 10.42
N ARG A 44 -7.63 4.01 10.35
CA ARG A 44 -7.99 4.63 9.07
C ARG A 44 -6.74 4.98 8.24
N PRO A 45 -6.70 4.65 6.93
CA PRO A 45 -5.55 4.98 6.10
C PRO A 45 -5.31 6.50 6.01
N SER A 46 -4.10 6.93 6.34
CA SER A 46 -3.66 8.32 6.21
C SER A 46 -3.33 8.69 4.76
N THR A 47 -2.97 9.95 4.46
CA THR A 47 -2.62 10.37 3.09
C THR A 47 -1.41 9.64 2.54
N GLY A 48 -0.39 9.39 3.36
CA GLY A 48 0.80 8.63 2.98
C GLY A 48 0.56 7.13 2.77
N MET A 49 -0.66 6.62 3.01
CA MET A 49 -1.06 5.25 2.65
C MET A 49 -1.96 5.22 1.40
N ARG A 50 -2.26 6.39 0.84
CA ARG A 50 -3.21 6.59 -0.24
C ARG A 50 -2.54 7.36 -1.38
N PRO A 51 -1.59 6.75 -2.10
CA PRO A 51 -0.88 7.44 -3.16
C PRO A 51 -1.84 7.95 -4.24
N ARG A 52 -1.44 9.07 -4.85
CA ARG A 52 -1.91 9.41 -6.20
C ARG A 52 -1.33 8.40 -7.17
N VAL A 53 -2.13 7.99 -8.12
CA VAL A 53 -1.74 7.04 -9.15
C VAL A 53 -1.66 7.80 -10.46
N MET A 54 -0.45 7.86 -11.01
CA MET A 54 -0.16 8.57 -12.25
C MET A 54 0.21 7.56 -13.34
N SER A 55 -0.07 7.90 -14.59
CA SER A 55 0.52 7.25 -15.74
C SER A 55 2.03 7.55 -15.80
N PRO A 56 2.82 6.73 -16.53
CA PRO A 56 4.20 7.08 -16.83
C PRO A 56 4.35 8.43 -17.57
N ALA A 57 3.32 8.87 -18.29
CA ALA A 57 3.32 10.15 -19.03
C ALA A 57 2.93 11.36 -18.15
N GLY A 58 2.55 11.15 -16.88
CA GLY A 58 2.18 12.22 -15.95
C GLY A 58 0.68 12.51 -15.84
N ASP A 59 -0.18 11.83 -16.62
CA ASP A 59 -1.63 11.91 -16.43
C ASP A 59 -2.09 11.24 -15.13
N GLU A 60 -3.02 11.85 -14.39
CA GLU A 60 -3.58 11.23 -13.19
C GLU A 60 -4.60 10.13 -13.54
N PHE A 61 -4.38 8.93 -13.01
CA PHE A 61 -5.35 7.83 -13.05
C PHE A 61 -6.31 7.87 -11.86
N ALA A 62 -5.80 8.20 -10.67
CA ALA A 62 -6.60 8.33 -9.46
C ALA A 62 -5.92 9.25 -8.43
N ALA A 63 -6.71 10.09 -7.76
CA ALA A 63 -6.21 11.01 -6.73
C ALA A 63 -5.82 10.30 -5.41
N ALA A 64 -6.37 9.12 -5.13
CA ALA A 64 -6.07 8.37 -3.91
C ALA A 64 -6.46 6.90 -4.07
N VAL A 65 -5.50 5.98 -3.89
CA VAL A 65 -5.75 4.54 -3.82
C VAL A 65 -5.19 3.99 -2.51
N VAL A 66 -6.01 3.34 -1.68
CA VAL A 66 -5.51 2.70 -0.45
C VAL A 66 -4.61 1.53 -0.83
N VAL A 67 -3.35 1.59 -0.42
CA VAL A 67 -2.38 0.50 -0.60
C VAL A 67 -2.00 -0.13 0.73
N LEU A 68 -1.68 -1.42 0.71
CA LEU A 68 -1.13 -2.16 1.83
C LEU A 68 0.33 -2.56 1.57
N ILE A 69 1.13 -2.51 2.64
CA ILE A 69 2.34 -3.31 2.76
C ILE A 69 1.97 -4.64 3.41
N THR A 70 2.61 -5.73 2.98
CA THR A 70 2.43 -7.06 3.56
C THR A 70 3.76 -7.58 4.07
N GLU A 71 3.72 -8.45 5.07
CA GLU A 71 4.91 -9.20 5.46
C GLU A 71 5.48 -9.98 4.27
N THR A 72 6.80 -10.18 4.25
CA THR A 72 7.49 -10.97 3.24
C THR A 72 6.98 -12.40 3.23
N ASP A 73 6.73 -12.94 4.42
CA ASP A 73 6.01 -14.19 4.65
C ASP A 73 4.75 -13.89 5.49
N PRO A 74 3.59 -13.68 4.84
CA PRO A 74 2.37 -13.25 5.52
C PRO A 74 1.51 -14.42 6.00
N GLU A 75 1.95 -15.68 5.91
CA GLU A 75 1.08 -16.84 6.16
C GLU A 75 0.47 -16.80 7.56
N ASN A 76 1.30 -16.62 8.60
CA ASN A 76 0.85 -16.61 9.98
C ASN A 76 -0.15 -15.48 10.28
N SER A 77 0.17 -14.24 9.88
CA SER A 77 -0.73 -13.10 10.08
C SER A 77 -2.03 -13.24 9.28
N THR A 78 -1.96 -13.80 8.07
CA THR A 78 -3.14 -14.08 7.25
C THR A 78 -4.06 -15.11 7.90
N GLN A 79 -3.51 -16.20 8.45
CA GLN A 79 -4.30 -17.21 9.16
C GLN A 79 -4.93 -16.62 10.41
N GLN A 80 -4.20 -15.78 11.15
CA GLN A 80 -4.74 -15.07 12.31
C GLN A 80 -5.91 -14.15 11.93
N PHE A 81 -5.76 -13.35 10.87
CA PHE A 81 -6.82 -12.46 10.39
C PHE A 81 -8.06 -13.23 9.93
N LYS A 82 -7.85 -14.31 9.18
CA LYS A 82 -8.92 -15.20 8.75
C LYS A 82 -9.64 -15.82 9.94
N TYR A 83 -8.90 -16.32 10.93
CA TYR A 83 -9.47 -16.90 12.14
C TYR A 83 -10.30 -15.88 12.91
N GLN A 84 -9.78 -14.67 13.14
CA GLN A 84 -10.51 -13.58 13.81
C GLN A 84 -11.82 -13.24 13.08
N TYR A 85 -11.80 -13.18 11.75
CA TYR A 85 -13.00 -12.94 10.96
C TYR A 85 -14.04 -14.06 11.09
N LEU A 86 -13.62 -15.32 11.10
CA LEU A 86 -14.52 -16.48 11.15
C LEU A 86 -15.10 -16.74 12.55
N GLN A 87 -14.37 -16.40 13.61
CA GLN A 87 -14.80 -16.64 14.99
C GLN A 87 -15.75 -15.57 15.52
N THR A 88 -15.56 -14.31 15.13
CA THR A 88 -16.28 -13.18 15.71
C THR A 88 -17.34 -12.68 14.71
N GLN A 89 -18.62 -12.81 15.06
CA GLN A 89 -19.71 -12.36 14.19
C GLN A 89 -19.94 -10.84 14.28
N ASP A 90 -19.80 -10.27 15.48
CA ASP A 90 -19.95 -8.83 15.70
C ASP A 90 -18.84 -8.07 14.96
N PRO A 91 -19.19 -7.17 14.03
CA PRO A 91 -18.20 -6.39 13.33
C PRO A 91 -17.39 -5.41 14.19
N ASN A 92 -18.00 -4.82 15.22
CA ASN A 92 -17.29 -3.89 16.10
C ASN A 92 -16.23 -4.65 16.90
N GLU A 93 -16.56 -5.84 17.41
CA GLU A 93 -15.60 -6.68 18.12
C GLU A 93 -14.47 -7.17 17.20
N ARG A 94 -14.76 -7.48 15.93
CA ARG A 94 -13.72 -7.78 14.92
C ARG A 94 -12.80 -6.60 14.71
N TYR A 95 -13.37 -5.41 14.54
CA TYR A 95 -12.65 -4.16 14.35
C TYR A 95 -11.71 -3.87 15.52
N ASP A 96 -12.21 -3.98 16.75
CA ASP A 96 -11.42 -3.73 17.96
C ASP A 96 -10.25 -4.72 18.10
N LYS A 97 -10.50 -6.02 17.86
CA LYS A 97 -9.46 -7.06 17.93
C LYS A 97 -8.35 -6.88 16.90
N VAL A 98 -8.70 -6.53 15.65
CA VAL A 98 -7.68 -6.27 14.63
C VAL A 98 -6.92 -4.98 14.96
N LEU A 99 -7.61 -3.96 15.48
CA LEU A 99 -6.98 -2.70 15.84
C LEU A 99 -5.96 -2.89 16.97
N GLU A 100 -6.32 -3.62 18.04
CA GLU A 100 -5.42 -3.97 19.14
C GLU A 100 -4.15 -4.68 18.63
N PHE A 101 -4.32 -5.65 17.71
CA PHE A 101 -3.20 -6.34 17.09
C PHE A 101 -2.27 -5.39 16.32
N LEU A 102 -2.83 -4.49 15.50
CA LEU A 102 -2.06 -3.53 14.70
C LEU A 102 -1.39 -2.43 15.53
N GLN A 103 -1.96 -2.06 16.68
CA GLN A 103 -1.38 -1.10 17.63
C GLN A 103 -0.12 -1.62 18.31
N GLY A 104 0.01 -2.94 18.41
CA GLY A 104 1.11 -3.66 19.06
C GLY A 104 2.42 -3.68 18.24
N PRO A 105 3.10 -4.83 18.16
CA PRO A 105 4.41 -4.95 17.51
C PRO A 105 4.36 -5.14 15.99
N TYR A 106 3.16 -5.28 15.39
CA TYR A 106 3.03 -5.68 13.99
C TYR A 106 3.83 -4.81 13.01
N PHE A 107 3.82 -3.49 13.19
CA PHE A 107 4.58 -2.54 12.36
C PHE A 107 5.91 -2.07 12.97
N GLN A 108 6.38 -2.69 14.06
CA GLN A 108 7.61 -2.24 14.74
C GLN A 108 8.90 -2.65 14.02
N GLU A 109 8.87 -3.70 13.20
CA GLU A 109 10.04 -4.24 12.49
C GLU A 109 9.87 -4.12 10.96
N PRO A 110 10.31 -3.01 10.34
CA PRO A 110 10.14 -2.79 8.91
C PRO A 110 10.77 -3.87 8.03
N ALA A 111 11.84 -4.51 8.50
CA ALA A 111 12.55 -5.56 7.75
C ALA A 111 11.69 -6.81 7.47
N ARG A 112 10.59 -7.02 8.21
CA ARG A 112 9.64 -8.11 7.96
C ARG A 112 8.79 -7.87 6.73
N PHE A 113 8.62 -6.63 6.28
CA PHE A 113 7.71 -6.28 5.20
C PHE A 113 8.39 -6.38 3.84
N CYS A 114 7.65 -6.86 2.84
CA CYS A 114 8.08 -6.76 1.46
C CYS A 114 7.82 -5.35 0.91
N ASP A 115 8.48 -5.05 -0.19
CA ASP A 115 8.35 -3.78 -0.90
C ASP A 115 7.28 -3.78 -2.00
N VAL A 116 6.76 -4.94 -2.38
CA VAL A 116 5.58 -5.02 -3.25
C VAL A 116 4.36 -4.53 -2.49
N LEU A 117 3.75 -3.46 -3.01
CA LEU A 117 2.50 -2.92 -2.49
C LEU A 117 1.33 -3.63 -3.12
N THR A 118 0.19 -3.66 -2.43
CA THR A 118 -1.05 -4.22 -2.96
C THR A 118 -2.23 -3.30 -2.75
N ALA A 119 -3.22 -3.35 -3.64
CA ALA A 119 -4.50 -2.69 -3.45
C ALA A 119 -5.63 -3.63 -3.84
N LEU A 120 -6.75 -3.51 -3.12
CA LEU A 120 -7.97 -4.26 -3.38
C LEU A 120 -8.95 -3.38 -4.17
N PHE A 121 -9.50 -3.94 -5.23
CA PHE A 121 -10.51 -3.32 -6.07
C PHE A 121 -11.76 -4.20 -6.11
N ALA A 122 -12.92 -3.58 -6.31
CA ALA A 122 -14.11 -4.32 -6.67
C ALA A 122 -13.90 -4.98 -8.05
N GLN A 123 -14.48 -6.16 -8.24
CA GLN A 123 -14.47 -6.83 -9.53
C GLN A 123 -15.03 -5.91 -10.63
N GLY A 124 -14.32 -5.83 -11.77
CA GLY A 124 -14.73 -4.98 -12.89
C GLY A 124 -14.45 -3.49 -12.68
N SER A 125 -13.65 -3.12 -11.68
CA SER A 125 -13.19 -1.74 -11.50
C SER A 125 -12.51 -1.19 -12.75
N GLU A 126 -13.03 -0.07 -13.28
CA GLU A 126 -12.44 0.63 -14.43
C GLU A 126 -10.99 1.05 -14.17
N LEU A 127 -10.71 1.50 -12.93
CA LEU A 127 -9.35 1.86 -12.52
C LEU A 127 -8.42 0.65 -12.54
N ALA A 128 -8.86 -0.51 -12.02
CA ALA A 128 -8.07 -1.73 -12.06
C ALA A 128 -7.81 -2.20 -13.50
N ALA A 129 -8.83 -2.14 -14.36
CA ALA A 129 -8.71 -2.47 -15.78
C ALA A 129 -7.73 -1.53 -16.50
N ARG A 130 -7.81 -0.22 -16.25
CA ARG A 130 -6.88 0.79 -16.79
C ARG A 130 -5.45 0.52 -16.34
N LEU A 131 -5.24 0.30 -15.04
CA LEU A 131 -3.95 -0.02 -14.46
C LEU A 131 -3.30 -1.27 -15.07
N LEU A 132 -4.08 -2.34 -15.22
CA LEU A 132 -3.62 -3.58 -15.86
C LEU A 132 -3.37 -3.41 -17.36
N GLY A 133 -4.19 -2.62 -18.05
CA GLY A 133 -4.03 -2.34 -19.48
C GLY A 133 -2.74 -1.56 -19.78
N HIS A 134 -2.36 -0.64 -18.91
CA HIS A 134 -1.06 0.04 -18.99
C HIS A 134 0.10 -0.83 -18.51
N GLY A 135 -0.14 -1.73 -17.54
CA GLY A 135 0.87 -2.61 -16.94
C GLY A 135 1.92 -1.89 -16.10
N ARG A 136 1.88 -0.55 -16.04
CA ARG A 136 2.80 0.32 -15.30
C ARG A 136 2.07 1.56 -14.80
N CYS A 137 2.49 2.06 -13.65
CA CYS A 137 2.05 3.34 -13.11
C CYS A 137 3.16 3.98 -12.29
N VAL A 138 2.93 5.19 -11.82
CA VAL A 138 3.74 5.84 -10.79
C VAL A 138 2.86 6.09 -9.57
N LEU A 139 3.31 5.61 -8.42
CA LEU A 139 2.68 5.88 -7.13
C LEU A 139 3.36 7.08 -6.49
N GLU A 140 2.61 8.15 -6.24
CA GLU A 140 3.08 9.35 -5.56
C GLU A 140 2.47 9.45 -4.17
N PHE A 141 3.33 9.41 -3.15
CA PHE A 141 2.98 9.45 -1.74
C PHE A 141 3.43 10.76 -1.12
N GLU A 142 2.63 11.27 -0.19
CA GLU A 142 3.00 12.47 0.58
C GLU A 142 2.32 12.48 1.96
N GLN A 143 3.12 12.66 3.02
CA GLN A 143 2.63 12.96 4.36
C GLN A 143 3.76 13.51 5.24
N TYR A 144 3.44 14.46 6.12
CA TYR A 144 4.39 15.05 7.07
C TYR A 144 5.67 15.58 6.40
N ARG A 145 5.52 16.27 5.26
CA ARG A 145 6.63 16.83 4.46
C ARG A 145 7.60 15.79 3.92
N GLN A 146 7.23 14.52 3.91
CA GLN A 146 7.99 13.44 3.31
C GLN A 146 7.14 12.83 2.19
N GLY A 147 7.75 12.67 1.02
CA GLY A 147 7.07 12.13 -0.14
C GLY A 147 7.95 11.23 -0.98
N TYR A 148 7.30 10.41 -1.79
CA TYR A 148 7.93 9.41 -2.65
C TYR A 148 7.22 9.35 -3.98
N ARG A 149 7.98 9.32 -5.07
CA ARG A 149 7.49 9.02 -6.41
C ARG A 149 8.11 7.70 -6.86
N ILE A 150 7.29 6.67 -7.03
CA ILE A 150 7.75 5.29 -7.21
C ILE A 150 7.09 4.71 -8.48
N PRO A 151 7.84 4.59 -9.59
CA PRO A 151 7.38 3.82 -10.74
C PRO A 151 7.18 2.36 -10.34
N CYS A 152 6.13 1.73 -10.84
CA CYS A 152 5.79 0.34 -10.51
C CYS A 152 5.30 -0.40 -11.75
N ASP A 153 5.70 -1.67 -11.87
CA ASP A 153 4.99 -2.63 -12.72
C ASP A 153 3.72 -3.08 -11.99
N VAL A 154 2.63 -3.23 -12.75
CA VAL A 154 1.30 -3.57 -12.23
C VAL A 154 0.89 -4.94 -12.72
N THR A 155 0.54 -5.83 -11.79
CA THR A 155 0.09 -7.18 -12.10
C THR A 155 -1.12 -7.56 -11.28
N ARG A 156 -1.97 -8.44 -11.82
CA ARG A 156 -3.06 -9.05 -11.05
C ARG A 156 -2.50 -10.22 -10.26
N LEU A 157 -2.79 -10.27 -8.96
CA LEU A 157 -2.45 -11.43 -8.14
C LEU A 157 -3.56 -12.49 -8.24
N PRO A 158 -3.23 -13.77 -8.45
CA PRO A 158 -4.22 -14.83 -8.40
C PRO A 158 -4.73 -15.01 -6.96
N PRO A 159 -5.97 -15.48 -6.74
CA PRO A 159 -6.54 -15.63 -5.41
C PRO A 159 -5.70 -16.49 -4.45
N ALA A 160 -5.02 -17.52 -4.96
CA ALA A 160 -4.16 -18.38 -4.15
C ALA A 160 -2.81 -17.74 -3.74
N HIS A 161 -2.46 -16.56 -4.28
CA HIS A 161 -1.20 -15.90 -3.97
C HIS A 161 -1.18 -15.45 -2.49
N PRO A 162 -0.10 -15.67 -1.72
CA PRO A 162 -0.05 -15.29 -0.30
C PRO A 162 -0.39 -13.82 -0.03
N ARG A 163 0.18 -12.90 -0.83
CA ARG A 163 -0.16 -11.46 -0.73
C ARG A 163 -1.61 -11.16 -1.09
N HIS A 164 -2.23 -11.88 -2.02
CA HIS A 164 -3.67 -11.70 -2.29
C HIS A 164 -4.48 -12.04 -1.04
N GLN A 165 -4.20 -13.18 -0.42
CA GLN A 165 -4.88 -13.60 0.80
C GLN A 165 -4.66 -12.61 1.95
N ALA A 166 -3.43 -12.16 2.17
CA ALA A 166 -3.11 -11.16 3.19
C ALA A 166 -3.92 -9.87 2.99
N THR A 167 -3.92 -9.32 1.77
CA THR A 167 -4.66 -8.10 1.41
C THR A 167 -6.16 -8.30 1.57
N TYR A 168 -6.69 -9.43 1.11
CA TYR A 168 -8.11 -9.75 1.23
C TYR A 168 -8.55 -9.83 2.70
N TRP A 169 -7.91 -10.67 3.51
CA TRP A 169 -8.31 -10.88 4.89
C TRP A 169 -8.10 -9.64 5.76
N HIS A 170 -7.04 -8.86 5.51
CA HIS A 170 -6.85 -7.56 6.14
C HIS A 170 -8.04 -6.62 5.84
N ASN A 171 -8.37 -6.40 4.56
CA ASN A 171 -9.48 -5.53 4.18
C ASN A 171 -10.82 -6.04 4.71
N ARG A 172 -11.03 -7.36 4.72
CA ARG A 172 -12.28 -7.99 5.15
C ARG A 172 -12.55 -7.82 6.66
N LEU A 173 -11.51 -7.61 7.48
CA LEU A 173 -11.65 -7.28 8.90
C LEU A 173 -12.15 -5.84 9.12
N PHE A 174 -11.79 -4.91 8.24
CA PHE A 174 -12.19 -3.50 8.34
C PHE A 174 -13.44 -3.14 7.54
N ASN A 175 -13.81 -3.96 6.55
CA ASN A 175 -14.90 -3.69 5.64
C ASN A 175 -15.83 -4.90 5.49
N GLU A 176 -16.93 -4.87 6.25
CA GLU A 176 -17.99 -5.87 6.17
C GLU A 176 -18.70 -5.91 4.81
N GLN A 177 -18.78 -4.75 4.17
CA GLN A 177 -19.47 -4.54 2.90
C GLN A 177 -18.54 -4.78 1.71
N LEU A 178 -17.43 -5.51 1.90
CA LEU A 178 -16.57 -5.91 0.79
C LEU A 178 -17.44 -6.62 -0.26
N PRO A 179 -17.39 -6.20 -1.54
CA PRO A 179 -18.17 -6.84 -2.60
C PRO A 179 -17.86 -8.34 -2.71
N PRO A 180 -18.82 -9.16 -3.20
CA PRO A 180 -18.63 -10.61 -3.34
C PRO A 180 -17.52 -10.99 -4.33
N GLY A 181 -17.17 -10.09 -5.25
CA GLY A 181 -16.05 -10.22 -6.17
C GLY A 181 -15.04 -9.11 -5.96
N VAL A 182 -13.77 -9.47 -5.83
CA VAL A 182 -12.66 -8.54 -5.66
C VAL A 182 -11.48 -8.94 -6.52
N GLU A 183 -10.65 -7.96 -6.84
CA GLU A 183 -9.39 -8.14 -7.54
C GLU A 183 -8.29 -7.49 -6.71
N VAL A 184 -7.16 -8.18 -6.54
CA VAL A 184 -5.98 -7.62 -5.88
C VAL A 184 -4.91 -7.38 -6.93
N LEU A 185 -4.46 -6.12 -7.02
CA LEU A 185 -3.31 -5.76 -7.84
C LEU A 185 -2.06 -5.65 -6.97
N ALA A 186 -0.94 -6.08 -7.52
CA ALA A 186 0.39 -5.84 -7.00
C ALA A 186 1.08 -4.73 -7.78
N PHE A 187 1.75 -3.85 -7.06
CA PHE A 187 2.60 -2.79 -7.57
C PHE A 187 4.03 -3.12 -7.18
N ALA A 188 4.82 -3.62 -8.13
CA ALA A 188 6.21 -3.97 -7.93
C ALA A 188 7.08 -2.73 -8.20
N PRO A 189 7.74 -2.15 -7.18
CA PRO A 189 8.50 -0.91 -7.35
C PRO A 189 9.74 -1.07 -8.23
N ASP A 190 9.95 -0.11 -9.11
CA ASP A 190 11.24 0.15 -9.74
C ASP A 190 12.03 1.16 -8.90
N TRP A 191 12.74 0.64 -7.90
CA TRP A 191 13.54 1.46 -7.00
C TRP A 191 14.69 2.18 -7.68
N ALA A 192 15.16 1.72 -8.85
CA ALA A 192 16.25 2.40 -9.55
C ALA A 192 15.78 3.74 -10.12
N HIS A 193 14.49 3.89 -10.41
CA HIS A 193 13.90 5.12 -10.96
C HIS A 193 12.97 5.84 -9.94
N ALA A 194 12.98 5.40 -8.69
CA ALA A 194 12.22 6.03 -7.62
C ALA A 194 12.92 7.29 -7.09
N ALA A 195 12.14 8.21 -6.55
CA ALA A 195 12.65 9.43 -5.91
C ALA A 195 11.95 9.67 -4.58
N GLY A 196 12.75 9.99 -3.55
CA GLY A 196 12.26 10.59 -2.30
C GLY A 196 12.35 12.11 -2.38
N PHE A 197 11.44 12.80 -1.70
CA PHE A 197 11.47 14.25 -1.58
C PHE A 197 10.98 14.70 -0.21
N ARG A 198 11.35 15.93 0.14
CA ARG A 198 10.85 16.61 1.32
C ARG A 198 10.39 17.99 0.91
N ASP A 199 9.18 18.36 1.31
CA ASP A 199 8.69 19.72 1.13
C ASP A 199 9.20 20.60 2.28
N GLU A 200 9.63 21.82 1.95
CA GLU A 200 10.15 22.79 2.92
C GLU A 200 9.06 23.33 3.88
#